data_AF-A0A6H1C2I4-F1
#
_entry.id   AF-A0A6H1C2I4-F1
#
_cell.length_a   1.000
_cell.length_b   1.000
_cell.length_c   1.000
_cell.angle_alpha   90.00
_cell.angle_beta   90.00
_cell.angle_gamma   90.00
#
_symmetry.space_group_name_H-M   'P 1'
#
loop_
_entity.id
_entity.type
_entity.pdbx_description
1 polymer ?
#
loop_
_entity_poly.entity_id
_entity_poly.type
_entity_poly.pdbx_seq_one_letter_code
_entity_poly.pdbx_strand_id
1 'polypeptide(L)'
;MNVRRLVAATVVAVAAFTGGCATSPPEILADPDPSYTEPPLPERATVAPSAAPVPPEPDCGDPTAGLRPDGATTGPTLDAIRARGRLVVGLDTGSNLMSFRDPATGRITGFDVDVAREIARDLLGSPDLLDFRILSSADREQALQDSTVDIVAKTMTITCARRERVDFSTVYFRAQQRVLVVKGSDVRDVADLAGRRVCVVQGTTSLDRLRRLQPSAAILTVPTWADCLVVLQQRQVDAVSTDDTILAGLASQDPYLELVGTSIGSEPYGIGIAKGREDLVRFVNGTLERIRRDGTWTQLYNRWLLVLGPAPAPPTPTYVD
;
A
#
# COMPACT_ATOMS: atom_id res chain seq x y z
N MET A 1 -17.25 -115.05 19.55
CA MET A 1 -15.91 -115.66 19.60
C MET A 1 -14.93 -114.65 20.14
N ASN A 2 -14.31 -114.98 21.29
CA ASN A 2 -12.91 -114.71 21.65
C ASN A 2 -12.36 -113.27 21.54
N VAL A 3 -11.63 -112.67 22.49
CA VAL A 3 -11.10 -113.08 23.81
C VAL A 3 -10.19 -111.90 24.23
N ARG A 4 -10.13 -111.57 25.55
CA ARG A 4 -9.00 -110.95 26.28
C ARG A 4 -8.53 -109.53 25.89
N ARG A 5 -7.88 -108.72 26.74
CA ARG A 5 -7.67 -108.54 28.20
C ARG A 5 -6.74 -107.31 28.29
N LEU A 6 -6.97 -106.42 29.27
CA LEU A 6 -5.99 -105.70 30.12
C LEU A 6 -4.71 -105.05 29.52
N VAL A 7 -4.46 -103.76 29.82
CA VAL A 7 -3.43 -103.25 30.78
C VAL A 7 -3.11 -101.73 30.58
N ALA A 8 -3.03 -101.03 31.72
CA ALA A 8 -2.24 -99.83 32.12
C ALA A 8 -2.46 -98.41 31.53
N ALA A 9 -3.04 -97.57 32.39
CA ALA A 9 -2.53 -96.30 32.93
C ALA A 9 -1.46 -95.49 32.16
N THR A 10 -1.78 -94.23 31.84
CA THR A 10 -0.90 -93.08 32.11
C THR A 10 -1.72 -91.79 32.22
N VAL A 11 -1.51 -91.03 33.30
CA VAL A 11 -2.07 -89.71 33.58
C VAL A 11 -1.26 -88.66 32.84
N VAL A 12 -1.90 -87.80 32.05
CA VAL A 12 -1.37 -86.46 31.71
C VAL A 12 -2.52 -85.46 31.77
N ALA A 13 -2.40 -84.51 32.68
CA ALA A 13 -3.29 -83.38 32.85
C ALA A 13 -3.16 -82.42 31.65
N VAL A 14 -4.29 -82.09 31.01
CA VAL A 14 -4.37 -80.98 30.05
C VAL A 14 -5.19 -79.89 30.71
N ALA A 15 -4.47 -78.88 31.20
CA ALA A 15 -5.04 -77.64 31.72
C ALA A 15 -5.65 -76.83 30.56
N ALA A 16 -6.87 -76.36 30.78
CA ALA A 16 -7.62 -75.51 29.87
C ALA A 16 -6.93 -74.13 29.73
N PHE A 17 -6.48 -73.81 28.51
CA PHE A 17 -6.11 -72.45 28.13
C PHE A 17 -7.33 -71.74 27.54
N THR A 18 -8.06 -71.01 28.37
CA THR A 18 -8.99 -69.96 27.92
C THR A 18 -8.16 -68.73 27.57
N GLY A 19 -7.71 -68.63 26.32
CA GLY A 19 -7.10 -67.42 25.78
C GLY A 19 -8.15 -66.34 25.59
N GLY A 20 -8.22 -65.37 26.51
CA GLY A 20 -9.03 -64.17 26.34
C GLY A 20 -8.45 -63.29 25.24
N CYS A 21 -9.27 -62.97 24.23
CA CYS A 21 -8.97 -61.90 23.29
C CYS A 21 -9.11 -60.55 24.00
N ALA A 22 -8.01 -60.01 24.53
CA ALA A 22 -7.93 -58.60 24.88
C ALA A 22 -7.72 -57.81 23.57
N THR A 23 -8.80 -57.26 23.01
CA THR A 23 -8.69 -56.21 21.99
C THR A 23 -8.25 -54.93 22.67
N SER A 24 -6.98 -54.56 22.49
CA SER A 24 -6.51 -53.21 22.79
C SER A 24 -7.39 -52.20 22.04
N PRO A 25 -7.87 -51.11 22.67
CA PRO A 25 -8.48 -50.01 21.92
C PRO A 25 -7.48 -49.53 20.85
N PRO A 26 -7.94 -49.17 19.64
CA PRO A 26 -7.06 -48.55 18.67
C PRO A 26 -6.44 -47.32 19.32
N GLU A 27 -5.12 -47.28 19.33
CA GLU A 27 -4.35 -46.13 19.76
C GLU A 27 -4.78 -44.98 18.85
N ILE A 28 -5.61 -44.07 19.38
CA ILE A 28 -5.96 -42.83 18.69
C ILE A 28 -4.64 -42.10 18.58
N LEU A 29 -4.00 -42.16 17.41
CA LEU A 29 -2.93 -41.24 17.06
C LEU A 29 -3.48 -39.86 17.40
N ALA A 30 -2.87 -39.19 18.38
CA ALA A 30 -3.23 -37.83 18.72
C ALA A 30 -3.28 -37.05 17.40
N ASP A 31 -4.38 -36.33 17.17
CA ASP A 31 -4.48 -35.43 16.02
C ASP A 31 -3.16 -34.65 15.95
N PRO A 32 -2.48 -34.60 14.80
CA PRO A 32 -1.26 -33.81 14.70
C PRO A 32 -1.63 -32.41 15.15
N ASP A 33 -1.12 -32.00 16.31
CA ASP A 33 -1.29 -30.64 16.83
C ASP A 33 -0.86 -29.74 15.66
N PRO A 34 -1.80 -29.02 15.02
CA PRO A 34 -1.41 -28.08 14.00
C PRO A 34 -0.84 -26.93 14.83
N SER A 35 0.42 -27.06 15.23
CA SER A 35 1.15 -26.01 15.93
C SER A 35 1.20 -24.84 14.94
N TYR A 36 0.18 -23.99 15.01
CA TYR A 36 0.07 -22.82 14.16
C TYR A 36 1.19 -21.91 14.60
N THR A 37 2.27 -21.94 13.83
CA THR A 37 3.34 -20.97 13.98
C THR A 37 2.87 -19.73 13.26
N GLU A 38 2.59 -18.67 14.02
CA GLU A 38 2.23 -17.38 13.43
C GLU A 38 3.34 -16.97 12.44
N PRO A 39 3.00 -16.64 11.17
CA PRO A 39 4.00 -16.20 10.21
C PRO A 39 4.79 -15.01 10.76
N PRO A 40 6.09 -14.87 10.39
CA PRO A 40 6.84 -13.69 10.79
C PRO A 40 6.23 -12.43 10.17
N LEU A 41 6.28 -11.32 10.91
CA LEU A 41 5.94 -10.01 10.36
C LEU A 41 6.95 -9.60 9.27
N PRO A 42 6.55 -8.74 8.32
CA PRO A 42 7.46 -8.15 7.35
C PRO A 42 8.67 -7.48 8.03
N GLU A 43 9.81 -7.45 7.34
CA GLU A 43 11.00 -6.76 7.84
C GLU A 43 10.67 -5.29 8.14
N ARG A 44 11.11 -4.77 9.30
CA ARG A 44 10.82 -3.40 9.78
C ARG A 44 9.34 -3.11 10.06
N ALA A 45 8.49 -4.14 10.15
CA ALA A 45 7.20 -3.98 10.77
C ALA A 45 7.37 -3.64 12.26
N THR A 46 6.66 -2.62 12.73
CA THR A 46 6.72 -2.19 14.14
C THR A 46 5.32 -1.94 14.66
N VAL A 47 5.02 -2.47 15.84
CA VAL A 47 3.83 -2.07 16.59
C VAL A 47 4.04 -0.64 17.06
N ALA A 48 3.33 0.30 16.45
CA ALA A 48 3.46 1.71 16.74
C ALA A 48 2.53 2.08 17.90
N PRO A 49 3.01 2.84 18.91
CA PRO A 49 2.13 3.40 19.91
C PRO A 49 1.06 4.27 19.23
N SER A 50 -0.21 3.93 19.45
CA SER A 50 -1.33 4.69 18.89
C SER A 50 -1.51 6.06 19.55
N ALA A 51 -1.12 6.16 20.83
CA ALA A 51 -1.13 7.40 21.60
C ALA A 51 0.10 8.31 21.38
N ALA A 52 0.92 8.06 20.35
CA ALA A 52 2.03 8.96 20.04
C ALA A 52 1.49 10.36 19.69
N PRO A 53 2.00 11.44 20.31
CA PRO A 53 1.57 12.80 19.99
C PRO A 53 1.75 13.06 18.50
N VAL A 54 0.65 13.37 17.81
CA VAL A 54 0.71 13.84 16.43
C VAL A 54 0.89 15.36 16.48
N PRO A 55 2.00 15.91 15.94
CA PRO A 55 2.17 17.36 15.90
C PRO A 55 0.96 18.02 15.22
N PRO A 56 0.50 19.18 15.73
CA PRO A 56 -0.52 19.95 15.02
C PRO A 56 -0.01 20.30 13.63
N GLU A 57 -0.88 20.21 12.63
CA GLU A 57 -0.54 20.58 11.27
C GLU A 57 -0.35 22.11 11.21
N PRO A 58 0.77 22.62 10.67
CA PRO A 58 0.95 24.06 10.55
C PRO A 58 -0.12 24.64 9.62
N ASP A 59 -0.53 25.89 9.88
CA ASP A 59 -1.45 26.61 8.99
C ASP A 59 -0.64 27.41 7.97
N CYS A 60 -0.87 27.12 6.69
CA CYS A 60 -0.25 27.79 5.55
C CYS A 60 -1.30 28.34 4.56
N GLY A 61 -2.56 28.45 4.97
CA GLY A 61 -3.67 28.77 4.07
C GLY A 61 -4.08 27.58 3.20
N ASP A 62 -4.13 27.76 1.87
CA ASP A 62 -4.42 26.65 0.94
C ASP A 62 -3.12 25.93 0.54
N PRO A 63 -2.82 24.74 1.12
CA PRO A 63 -1.65 23.97 0.72
C PRO A 63 -1.78 23.45 -0.72
N THR A 64 -2.92 23.56 -1.41
CA THR A 64 -3.05 23.06 -2.79
C THR A 64 -2.75 24.10 -3.86
N ALA A 65 -2.55 25.36 -3.48
CA ALA A 65 -2.20 26.43 -4.40
C ALA A 65 -0.74 26.32 -4.89
N GLY A 66 -0.56 26.08 -6.20
CA GLY A 66 0.75 25.95 -6.85
C GLY A 66 1.19 27.23 -7.55
N LEU A 67 2.34 27.21 -8.22
CA LEU A 67 2.80 28.30 -9.09
C LEU A 67 2.16 28.20 -10.48
N ARG A 68 1.69 29.31 -11.05
CA ARG A 68 1.11 29.35 -12.38
C ARG A 68 2.14 28.98 -13.45
N PRO A 69 1.78 28.18 -14.46
CA PRO A 69 2.64 28.00 -15.63
C PRO A 69 2.91 29.34 -16.31
N ASP A 70 4.17 29.63 -16.58
CA ASP A 70 4.63 30.87 -17.23
C ASP A 70 4.97 30.66 -18.71
N GLY A 71 4.83 29.43 -19.21
CA GLY A 71 5.23 29.04 -20.56
C GLY A 71 6.73 28.97 -20.77
N ALA A 72 7.54 29.17 -19.72
CA ALA A 72 8.98 29.05 -19.81
C ALA A 72 9.36 27.60 -20.10
N THR A 73 10.15 27.41 -21.15
CA THR A 73 10.70 26.10 -21.50
C THR A 73 12.13 25.95 -21.02
N THR A 74 12.79 27.01 -20.55
CA THR A 74 14.18 27.01 -20.09
C THR A 74 14.27 27.48 -18.64
N GLY A 75 15.28 27.02 -17.92
CA GLY A 75 15.47 27.33 -16.51
C GLY A 75 16.61 26.48 -15.94
N PRO A 76 17.27 26.90 -14.86
CA PRO A 76 18.45 26.22 -14.36
C PRO A 76 18.20 24.74 -14.02
N THR A 77 17.02 24.40 -13.48
CA THR A 77 16.62 23.03 -13.16
C THR A 77 16.24 22.26 -14.42
N LEU A 78 15.44 22.88 -15.30
CA LEU A 78 15.02 22.27 -16.57
C LEU A 78 16.22 21.94 -17.47
N ASP A 79 17.17 22.88 -17.57
CA ASP A 79 18.37 22.75 -18.40
C ASP A 79 19.31 21.69 -17.83
N ALA A 80 19.41 21.57 -16.50
CA ALA A 80 20.16 20.49 -15.86
C ALA A 80 19.56 19.11 -16.15
N ILE A 81 18.22 18.97 -16.11
CA ILE A 81 17.53 17.71 -16.44
C ILE A 81 17.75 17.36 -17.93
N ARG A 82 17.64 18.35 -18.83
CA ARG A 82 17.91 18.15 -20.26
C ARG A 82 19.34 17.75 -20.55
N ALA A 83 20.32 18.44 -19.93
CA ALA A 83 21.73 18.12 -20.09
C ALA A 83 22.05 16.70 -19.62
N ARG A 84 21.37 16.21 -18.57
CA ARG A 84 21.47 14.83 -18.10
C ARG A 84 20.76 13.82 -19.01
N GLY A 85 19.79 14.27 -19.82
CA GLY A 85 19.06 13.46 -20.80
C GLY A 85 17.99 12.53 -20.23
N ARG A 86 17.66 12.66 -18.93
CA ARG A 86 16.65 11.83 -18.24
C ARG A 86 16.11 12.50 -16.98
N LEU A 87 14.83 12.26 -16.72
CA LEU A 87 14.12 12.67 -15.51
C LEU A 87 14.24 11.58 -14.43
N VAL A 88 14.76 11.91 -13.26
CA VAL A 88 14.89 10.99 -12.13
C VAL A 88 13.65 11.12 -11.25
N VAL A 89 12.86 10.05 -11.17
CA VAL A 89 11.55 10.03 -10.49
C VAL A 89 11.61 9.14 -9.27
N GLY A 90 11.28 9.70 -8.11
CA GLY A 90 11.08 8.97 -6.86
C GLY A 90 9.68 8.35 -6.76
N LEU A 91 9.60 7.03 -6.63
CA LEU A 91 8.35 6.27 -6.46
C LEU A 91 8.61 4.90 -5.81
N ASP A 92 7.59 4.06 -5.60
CA ASP A 92 7.80 2.66 -5.20
C ASP A 92 7.32 1.67 -6.27
N THR A 93 7.36 0.39 -5.92
CA THR A 93 6.82 -0.69 -6.76
C THR A 93 5.75 -1.53 -6.04
N GLY A 94 5.25 -1.02 -4.91
CA GLY A 94 4.33 -1.72 -4.01
C GLY A 94 2.92 -1.12 -3.99
N SER A 95 2.67 -0.09 -4.78
CA SER A 95 1.39 0.64 -4.81
C SER A 95 0.64 0.30 -6.10
N ASN A 96 0.00 -0.87 -6.14
CA ASN A 96 -0.74 -1.32 -7.33
C ASN A 96 -1.71 -0.26 -7.85
N LEU A 97 -1.87 -0.19 -9.17
CA LEU A 97 -2.54 0.89 -9.93
C LEU A 97 -1.81 2.25 -9.95
N MET A 98 -1.01 2.59 -8.94
CA MET A 98 -0.32 3.89 -8.84
C MET A 98 1.13 3.82 -9.33
N SER A 99 1.97 3.05 -8.64
CA SER A 99 3.33 2.70 -9.05
C SER A 99 3.66 1.29 -8.57
N PHE A 100 3.69 0.35 -9.52
CA PHE A 100 3.93 -1.06 -9.23
C PHE A 100 4.72 -1.72 -10.36
N ARG A 101 5.33 -2.86 -10.04
CA ARG A 101 5.96 -3.70 -11.04
C ARG A 101 4.91 -4.62 -11.65
N ASP A 102 4.63 -4.44 -12.94
CA ASP A 102 3.73 -5.31 -13.68
C ASP A 102 4.32 -6.73 -13.75
N PRO A 103 3.59 -7.77 -13.28
CA PRO A 103 4.13 -9.12 -13.19
C PRO A 103 4.29 -9.80 -14.56
N ALA A 104 3.57 -9.33 -15.59
CA ALA A 104 3.63 -9.92 -16.93
C ALA A 104 4.83 -9.40 -17.74
N THR A 105 5.18 -8.13 -17.57
CA THR A 105 6.20 -7.42 -18.35
C THR A 105 7.45 -7.09 -17.55
N GLY A 106 7.37 -7.13 -16.22
CA GLY A 106 8.43 -6.70 -15.31
C GLY A 106 8.67 -5.19 -15.28
N ARG A 107 7.90 -4.38 -16.03
CA ARG A 107 8.06 -2.92 -16.09
C ARG A 107 7.40 -2.24 -14.90
N ILE A 108 7.98 -1.13 -14.45
CA ILE A 108 7.31 -0.23 -13.50
C ILE A 108 6.22 0.54 -14.27
N THR A 109 4.99 0.50 -13.78
CA THR A 109 3.80 1.09 -14.40
C THR A 109 2.78 1.54 -13.35
N GLY A 110 1.79 2.30 -13.79
CA GLY A 110 0.68 2.78 -12.98
C GLY A 110 0.38 4.25 -13.26
N PHE A 111 -0.62 4.78 -12.58
CA PHE A 111 -1.10 6.14 -12.75
C PHE A 111 -0.02 7.20 -12.44
N ASP A 112 0.70 7.07 -11.33
CA ASP A 112 1.79 8.00 -10.98
C ASP A 112 2.94 7.91 -11.98
N VAL A 113 3.23 6.70 -12.46
CA VAL A 113 4.25 6.46 -13.50
C VAL A 113 3.86 7.16 -14.79
N ASP A 114 2.61 7.02 -15.23
CA ASP A 114 2.16 7.63 -16.48
C ASP A 114 2.05 9.15 -16.39
N VAL A 115 1.71 9.72 -15.22
CA VAL A 115 1.82 11.17 -14.99
C VAL A 115 3.28 11.63 -15.12
N ALA A 116 4.23 10.89 -14.54
CA ALA A 116 5.65 11.20 -14.69
C ALA A 116 6.16 11.06 -16.13
N ARG A 117 5.65 10.08 -16.89
CA ARG A 117 5.93 9.91 -18.31
C ARG A 117 5.48 11.11 -19.14
N GLU A 118 4.34 11.71 -18.81
CA GLU A 118 3.88 12.93 -19.49
C GLU A 118 4.77 14.14 -19.20
N ILE A 119 5.34 14.24 -18.00
CA ILE A 119 6.35 15.27 -17.66
C ILE A 119 7.63 15.05 -18.47
N ALA A 120 8.11 13.80 -18.56
CA ALA A 120 9.28 13.46 -19.36
C ALA A 120 9.05 13.72 -20.87
N ARG A 121 7.86 13.41 -21.38
CA ARG A 121 7.45 13.71 -22.76
C ARG A 121 7.59 15.20 -23.06
N ASP A 122 7.07 16.06 -22.19
CA ASP A 122 7.11 17.50 -22.43
C ASP A 122 8.54 18.05 -22.27
N LEU A 123 9.32 17.55 -21.29
CA LEU A 123 10.63 18.10 -20.97
C LEU A 123 11.74 17.64 -21.91
N LEU A 124 11.70 16.36 -22.30
CA LEU A 124 12.77 15.64 -23.00
C LEU A 124 12.35 15.13 -24.39
N GLY A 125 11.09 15.33 -24.78
CA GLY A 125 10.54 14.89 -26.06
C GLY A 125 10.19 13.40 -26.13
N SER A 126 10.37 12.64 -25.04
CA SER A 126 10.04 11.22 -24.98
C SER A 126 9.55 10.80 -23.59
N PRO A 127 8.45 10.04 -23.50
CA PRO A 127 7.91 9.51 -22.25
C PRO A 127 8.74 8.36 -21.66
N ASP A 128 9.80 7.90 -22.33
CA ASP A 128 10.63 6.78 -21.84
C ASP A 128 11.98 7.24 -21.25
N LEU A 129 12.28 8.55 -21.27
CA LEU A 129 13.52 9.11 -20.73
C LEU A 129 13.42 9.35 -19.22
N LEU A 130 13.18 8.28 -18.46
CA LEU A 130 13.10 8.31 -16.99
C LEU A 130 14.01 7.29 -16.32
N ASP A 131 14.57 7.69 -15.17
CA ASP A 131 15.17 6.79 -14.19
C ASP A 131 14.30 6.73 -12.94
N PHE A 132 13.94 5.54 -12.49
CA PHE A 132 13.19 5.38 -11.25
C PHE A 132 14.11 5.16 -10.06
N ARG A 133 13.87 5.92 -8.98
CA ARG A 133 14.45 5.69 -7.66
C ARG A 133 13.38 5.14 -6.74
N ILE A 134 13.63 3.96 -6.18
CA ILE A 134 12.70 3.30 -5.27
C ILE A 134 12.81 3.97 -3.89
N LEU A 135 11.71 4.53 -3.41
CA LEU A 135 11.62 5.25 -2.14
C LEU A 135 10.51 4.65 -1.28
N SER A 136 10.71 4.59 0.03
CA SER A 136 9.58 4.41 0.95
C SER A 136 8.74 5.70 1.02
N SER A 137 7.55 5.62 1.61
CA SER A 137 6.74 6.82 1.85
C SER A 137 7.41 7.82 2.80
N ALA A 138 8.26 7.34 3.72
CA ALA A 138 9.00 8.18 4.67
C ALA A 138 10.19 8.91 4.02
N ASP A 139 10.77 8.36 2.96
CA ASP A 139 11.99 8.91 2.34
C ASP A 139 11.71 9.96 1.25
N ARG A 140 10.43 10.18 0.89
CA ARG A 140 10.04 11.07 -0.23
C ARG A 140 10.62 12.48 -0.12
N GLU A 141 10.47 13.10 1.05
CA GLU A 141 10.89 14.49 1.26
C GLU A 141 12.41 14.60 1.33
N GLN A 142 13.06 13.68 2.04
CA GLN A 142 14.51 13.62 2.15
C GLN A 142 15.16 13.43 0.77
N ALA A 143 14.60 12.56 -0.07
CA ALA A 143 15.12 12.33 -1.43
C ALA A 143 15.11 13.60 -2.30
N LEU A 144 14.10 14.46 -2.12
CA LEU A 144 14.00 15.77 -2.79
C LEU A 144 14.99 16.77 -2.19
N GLN A 145 15.09 16.83 -0.86
CA GLN A 145 16.03 17.72 -0.16
C GLN A 145 17.49 17.41 -0.55
N ASP A 146 17.83 16.13 -0.65
CA ASP A 146 19.16 15.65 -1.05
C ASP A 146 19.38 15.70 -2.58
N SER A 147 18.37 16.14 -3.35
CA SER A 147 18.42 16.18 -4.82
C SER A 147 18.80 14.83 -5.46
N THR A 148 18.41 13.72 -4.82
CA THR A 148 18.63 12.36 -5.35
C THR A 148 17.62 11.99 -6.44
N VAL A 149 16.51 12.73 -6.50
CA VAL A 149 15.46 12.68 -7.51
C VAL A 149 15.10 14.11 -7.93
N ASP A 150 14.62 14.30 -9.16
CA ASP A 150 14.11 15.61 -9.60
C ASP A 150 12.68 15.83 -9.11
N ILE A 151 11.87 14.78 -9.18
CA ILE A 151 10.47 14.79 -8.76
C ILE A 151 10.10 13.53 -7.98
N VAL A 152 9.07 13.64 -7.14
CA VAL A 152 8.40 12.49 -6.51
C VAL A 152 6.97 12.39 -7.04
N ALA A 153 6.66 11.29 -7.71
CA ALA A 153 5.33 10.92 -8.17
C ALA A 153 4.92 9.63 -7.46
N LYS A 154 4.43 9.75 -6.21
CA LYS A 154 4.19 8.62 -5.31
C LYS A 154 3.09 8.94 -4.29
N THR A 155 1.85 9.07 -4.75
CA THR A 155 0.66 9.37 -3.95
C THR A 155 0.93 10.39 -2.84
N MET A 156 1.60 11.49 -3.21
CA MET A 156 2.21 12.41 -2.26
C MET A 156 1.23 13.53 -1.94
N THR A 157 0.52 13.36 -0.83
CA THR A 157 -0.44 14.35 -0.34
C THR A 157 0.24 15.67 -0.05
N ILE A 158 -0.33 16.75 -0.58
CA ILE A 158 0.14 18.10 -0.30
C ILE A 158 -0.38 18.52 1.07
N THR A 159 0.54 18.85 1.98
CA THR A 159 0.23 19.34 3.33
C THR A 159 1.07 20.57 3.64
N CYS A 160 0.63 21.39 4.60
CA CYS A 160 1.41 22.55 5.04
C CYS A 160 2.77 22.14 5.63
N ALA A 161 2.81 21.08 6.45
CA ALA A 161 4.05 20.56 7.02
C ALA A 161 5.05 20.13 5.93
N ARG A 162 4.58 19.47 4.87
CA ARG A 162 5.46 19.08 3.74
C ARG A 162 5.93 20.30 2.96
N ARG A 163 5.07 21.31 2.81
CA ARG A 163 5.41 22.57 2.15
C ARG A 163 6.48 23.39 2.85
N GLU A 164 6.82 23.10 4.11
CA GLU A 164 7.98 23.72 4.74
C GLU A 164 9.30 23.16 4.19
N ARG A 165 9.28 21.92 3.68
CA ARG A 165 10.47 21.15 3.29
C ARG A 165 10.64 20.95 1.79
N VAL A 166 9.54 20.87 1.06
CA VAL A 166 9.49 20.63 -0.40
C VAL A 166 8.45 21.54 -1.06
N ASP A 167 8.55 21.72 -2.37
CA ASP A 167 7.53 22.35 -3.20
C ASP A 167 6.64 21.29 -3.87
N PHE A 168 5.48 21.73 -4.37
CA PHE A 168 4.52 20.86 -5.03
C PHE A 168 3.98 21.47 -6.32
N SER A 169 3.64 20.60 -7.26
CA SER A 169 2.70 20.94 -8.32
C SER A 169 1.30 21.24 -7.76
N THR A 170 0.42 21.69 -8.64
CA THR A 170 -1.03 21.63 -8.44
C THR A 170 -1.51 20.19 -8.30
N VAL A 171 -2.72 20.03 -7.76
CA VAL A 171 -3.31 18.72 -7.50
C VAL A 171 -3.54 17.94 -8.79
N TYR A 172 -2.93 16.77 -8.95
CA TYR A 172 -3.17 15.90 -10.12
C TYR A 172 -4.20 14.80 -9.83
N PHE A 173 -4.45 14.48 -8.56
CA PHE A 173 -5.50 13.56 -8.15
C PHE A 173 -6.02 13.91 -6.74
N ARG A 174 -7.31 13.72 -6.46
CA ARG A 174 -7.90 13.91 -5.11
C ARG A 174 -8.41 12.57 -4.61
N ALA A 175 -7.61 11.91 -3.77
CA ALA A 175 -8.00 10.67 -3.10
C ALA A 175 -8.69 10.95 -1.77
N GLN A 176 -9.24 9.90 -1.17
CA GLN A 176 -9.87 9.96 0.16
C GLN A 176 -9.34 8.83 1.03
N GLN A 177 -8.90 9.13 2.25
CA GLN A 177 -8.55 8.07 3.18
C GLN A 177 -9.81 7.31 3.61
N ARG A 178 -9.76 5.98 3.53
CA ARG A 178 -10.83 5.06 3.93
C ARG A 178 -10.24 3.84 4.66
N VAL A 179 -11.03 2.77 4.76
CA VAL A 179 -10.67 1.53 5.44
C VAL A 179 -10.89 0.35 4.50
N LEU A 180 -9.97 -0.61 4.49
CA LEU A 180 -10.06 -1.88 3.77
C LEU A 180 -10.07 -3.02 4.78
N VAL A 181 -11.00 -3.96 4.60
CA VAL A 181 -11.22 -5.10 5.49
C VAL A 181 -11.44 -6.37 4.68
N VAL A 182 -11.36 -7.52 5.35
CA VAL A 182 -11.84 -8.79 4.78
C VAL A 182 -13.37 -8.77 4.73
N LYS A 183 -13.95 -9.26 3.63
CA LYS A 183 -15.40 -9.39 3.43
C LYS A 183 -16.05 -10.15 4.59
N GLY A 184 -17.15 -9.60 5.09
CA GLY A 184 -17.86 -10.14 6.25
C GLY A 184 -17.32 -9.69 7.60
N SER A 185 -16.30 -8.81 7.63
CA SER A 185 -15.90 -8.09 8.84
C SER A 185 -17.06 -7.27 9.43
N ASP A 186 -17.04 -7.10 10.74
CA ASP A 186 -17.96 -6.23 11.49
C ASP A 186 -17.53 -4.76 11.47
N VAL A 187 -16.31 -4.45 11.03
CA VAL A 187 -15.81 -3.08 10.85
C VAL A 187 -16.51 -2.43 9.66
N ARG A 188 -17.25 -1.34 9.90
CA ARG A 188 -17.99 -0.58 8.90
C ARG A 188 -17.50 0.84 8.72
N ASP A 189 -16.86 1.44 9.73
CA ASP A 189 -16.23 2.77 9.64
C ASP A 189 -15.04 2.90 10.62
N VAL A 190 -14.35 4.04 10.63
CA VAL A 190 -13.19 4.36 11.49
C VAL A 190 -13.50 4.24 12.99
N ALA A 191 -14.76 4.45 13.37
CA ALA A 191 -15.22 4.28 14.75
C ALA A 191 -15.04 2.82 15.24
N ASP A 192 -15.25 1.85 14.34
CA ASP A 192 -15.16 0.41 14.65
C ASP A 192 -13.71 -0.08 14.74
N LEU A 193 -12.73 0.76 14.42
CA LEU A 193 -11.31 0.45 14.54
C LEU A 193 -10.78 0.55 15.99
N ALA A 194 -11.63 0.94 16.95
CA ALA A 194 -11.28 0.97 18.36
C ALA A 194 -10.85 -0.43 18.85
N GLY A 195 -9.63 -0.54 19.39
CA GLY A 195 -9.05 -1.81 19.84
C GLY A 195 -8.69 -2.80 18.72
N ARG A 196 -8.92 -2.45 17.45
CA ARG A 196 -8.59 -3.29 16.29
C ARG A 196 -7.15 -3.09 15.85
N ARG A 197 -6.55 -4.13 15.28
CA ARG A 197 -5.22 -4.06 14.66
C ARG A 197 -5.35 -3.42 13.28
N VAL A 198 -4.71 -2.29 13.07
CA VAL A 198 -4.79 -1.54 11.81
C VAL A 198 -3.40 -1.39 11.21
N CYS A 199 -3.23 -1.88 9.99
CA CYS A 199 -1.99 -1.66 9.25
C CYS A 199 -1.99 -0.29 8.54
N VAL A 200 -0.88 0.44 8.67
CA VAL A 200 -0.63 1.70 7.99
C VAL A 200 0.86 1.81 7.63
N VAL A 201 1.25 2.52 6.57
CA VAL A 201 2.68 2.72 6.24
C VAL A 201 3.27 3.90 7.01
N GLN A 202 4.53 3.78 7.46
CA GLN A 202 5.26 4.85 8.14
C GLN A 202 5.45 6.10 7.25
N GLY A 203 5.48 7.30 7.85
CA GLY A 203 5.70 8.55 7.12
C GLY A 203 4.53 8.96 6.22
N THR A 204 3.30 8.55 6.56
CA THR A 204 2.09 8.84 5.79
C THR A 204 1.12 9.72 6.55
N THR A 205 0.36 10.53 5.81
CA THR A 205 -0.80 11.28 6.33
C THR A 205 -1.84 10.34 6.91
N SER A 206 -1.95 9.13 6.36
CA SER A 206 -2.86 8.09 6.85
C SER A 206 -2.58 7.71 8.30
N LEU A 207 -1.29 7.57 8.68
CA LEU A 207 -0.87 7.24 10.05
C LEU A 207 -1.23 8.37 11.02
N ASP A 208 -0.87 9.60 10.67
CA ASP A 208 -1.13 10.77 11.51
C ASP A 208 -2.63 11.01 11.70
N ARG A 209 -3.41 10.83 10.64
CA ARG A 209 -4.87 10.97 10.72
C ARG A 209 -5.50 9.85 11.55
N LEU A 210 -5.08 8.60 11.37
CA LEU A 210 -5.62 7.48 12.14
C LEU A 210 -5.37 7.66 13.64
N ARG A 211 -4.16 8.09 14.02
CA ARG A 211 -3.84 8.41 15.43
C ARG A 211 -4.73 9.49 16.02
N ARG A 212 -5.10 10.51 15.23
CA ARG A 212 -6.01 11.60 15.68
C ARG A 212 -7.46 11.14 15.80
N LEU A 213 -7.96 10.38 14.83
CA LEU A 213 -9.37 10.02 14.76
C LEU A 213 -9.72 8.76 15.55
N GLN A 214 -8.79 7.81 15.66
CA GLN A 214 -8.96 6.57 16.40
C GLN A 214 -7.70 6.24 17.23
N PRO A 215 -7.43 7.00 18.31
CA PRO A 215 -6.27 6.78 19.17
C PRO A 215 -6.29 5.42 19.88
N SER A 216 -7.43 4.72 19.92
CA SER A 216 -7.54 3.40 20.54
C SER A 216 -7.27 2.23 19.58
N ALA A 217 -7.02 2.48 18.29
CA ALA A 217 -6.59 1.43 17.36
C ALA A 217 -5.20 0.88 17.75
N ALA A 218 -4.95 -0.40 17.52
CA ALA A 218 -3.62 -1.00 17.65
C ALA A 218 -2.89 -0.89 16.31
N ILE A 219 -1.99 0.07 16.17
CA ILE A 219 -1.36 0.38 14.88
C ILE A 219 -0.16 -0.54 14.64
N LEU A 220 -0.18 -1.30 13.55
CA LEU A 220 0.98 -1.95 12.98
C LEU A 220 1.50 -1.09 11.84
N THR A 221 2.73 -0.61 11.92
CA THR A 221 3.34 0.09 10.79
C THR A 221 4.28 -0.79 10.01
N VAL A 222 4.22 -0.71 8.68
CA VAL A 222 5.05 -1.49 7.75
C VAL A 222 5.73 -0.58 6.72
N PRO A 223 6.74 -1.07 5.98
CA PRO A 223 7.44 -0.27 4.96
C PRO A 223 6.62 0.05 3.71
N THR A 224 5.79 -0.90 3.24
CA THR A 224 5.05 -0.75 1.97
C THR A 224 3.58 -1.13 2.11
N TRP A 225 2.74 -0.68 1.18
CA TRP A 225 1.32 -1.04 1.16
C TRP A 225 1.08 -2.51 0.82
N ALA A 226 1.97 -3.11 0.01
CA ALA A 226 1.96 -4.54 -0.25
C ALA A 226 2.19 -5.36 1.03
N ASP A 227 3.03 -4.88 1.96
CA ASP A 227 3.18 -5.50 3.27
C ASP A 227 1.88 -5.46 4.09
N CYS A 228 1.12 -4.36 4.00
CA CYS A 228 -0.21 -4.27 4.63
C CYS A 228 -1.20 -5.30 4.07
N LEU A 229 -1.15 -5.58 2.77
CA LEU A 229 -1.96 -6.63 2.16
C LEU A 229 -1.58 -8.01 2.72
N VAL A 230 -0.28 -8.31 2.80
CA VAL A 230 0.21 -9.60 3.32
C VAL A 230 -0.23 -9.83 4.76
N VAL A 231 -0.02 -8.86 5.65
CA VAL A 231 -0.41 -9.01 7.07
C VAL A 231 -1.93 -9.07 7.27
N LEU A 232 -2.72 -8.43 6.38
CA LEU A 232 -4.18 -8.56 6.39
C LEU A 232 -4.62 -9.96 5.94
N GLN A 233 -4.00 -10.50 4.87
CA GLN A 233 -4.27 -11.85 4.37
C GLN A 233 -3.92 -12.93 5.40
N GLN A 234 -2.85 -12.71 6.16
CA GLN A 234 -2.41 -13.58 7.25
C GLN A 234 -3.22 -13.36 8.55
N ARG A 235 -4.22 -12.47 8.54
CA ARG A 235 -5.05 -12.11 9.71
C ARG A 235 -4.24 -11.59 10.90
N GLN A 236 -3.05 -11.04 10.64
CA GLN A 236 -2.21 -10.36 11.64
C GLN A 236 -2.70 -8.94 11.93
N VAL A 237 -3.52 -8.38 11.04
CA VAL A 237 -4.31 -7.16 11.27
C VAL A 237 -5.77 -7.39 10.88
N ASP A 238 -6.65 -6.51 11.36
CA ASP A 238 -8.09 -6.58 11.10
C ASP A 238 -8.52 -5.61 9.98
N ALA A 239 -7.71 -4.57 9.73
CA ALA A 239 -7.97 -3.57 8.69
C ALA A 239 -6.66 -2.93 8.17
N VAL A 240 -6.76 -2.31 6.99
CA VAL A 240 -5.76 -1.36 6.45
C VAL A 240 -6.44 -0.01 6.30
N SER A 241 -5.79 1.09 6.68
CA SER A 241 -6.32 2.43 6.43
C SER A 241 -5.33 3.29 5.68
N THR A 242 -5.74 3.72 4.49
CA THR A 242 -5.06 4.69 3.64
C THR A 242 -6.03 5.14 2.54
N ASP A 243 -5.50 5.75 1.50
CA ASP A 243 -6.18 6.38 0.40
C ASP A 243 -6.94 5.33 -0.43
N ASP A 244 -8.17 5.64 -0.82
CA ASP A 244 -9.08 4.78 -1.58
C ASP A 244 -8.46 4.25 -2.88
N THR A 245 -7.64 5.05 -3.56
CA THR A 245 -6.81 4.63 -4.71
C THR A 245 -5.92 3.44 -4.39
N ILE A 246 -5.16 3.52 -3.28
CA ILE A 246 -4.24 2.48 -2.84
C ILE A 246 -5.04 1.27 -2.37
N LEU A 247 -6.09 1.49 -1.58
CA LEU A 247 -6.96 0.43 -1.09
C LEU A 247 -7.65 -0.34 -2.23
N ALA A 248 -8.09 0.34 -3.29
CA ALA A 248 -8.62 -0.31 -4.48
C ALA A 248 -7.54 -1.11 -5.22
N GLY A 249 -6.30 -0.61 -5.25
CA GLY A 249 -5.15 -1.37 -5.73
C GLY A 249 -4.91 -2.66 -4.93
N LEU A 250 -5.07 -2.63 -3.61
CA LEU A 250 -4.99 -3.82 -2.76
C LEU A 250 -6.18 -4.77 -2.99
N ALA A 251 -7.41 -4.25 -3.02
CA ALA A 251 -8.63 -5.03 -3.25
C ALA A 251 -8.66 -5.70 -4.64
N SER A 252 -8.03 -5.09 -5.65
CA SER A 252 -7.91 -5.71 -6.98
C SER A 252 -6.96 -6.92 -7.00
N GLN A 253 -6.06 -7.03 -6.02
CA GLN A 253 -5.16 -8.18 -5.85
C GLN A 253 -5.78 -9.28 -4.98
N ASP A 254 -6.78 -8.94 -4.17
CA ASP A 254 -7.47 -9.89 -3.30
C ASP A 254 -8.99 -9.66 -3.30
N PRO A 255 -9.75 -10.52 -4.01
CA PRO A 255 -11.20 -10.37 -4.14
C PRO A 255 -11.96 -10.65 -2.85
N TYR A 256 -11.30 -11.11 -1.78
CA TYR A 256 -11.90 -11.27 -0.45
C TYR A 256 -11.87 -9.99 0.36
N LEU A 257 -11.29 -8.90 -0.15
CA LEU A 257 -11.26 -7.62 0.52
C LEU A 257 -12.34 -6.68 0.00
N GLU A 258 -12.76 -5.75 0.83
CA GLU A 258 -13.69 -4.69 0.48
C GLU A 258 -13.37 -3.38 1.19
N LEU A 259 -13.58 -2.27 0.49
CA LEU A 259 -13.44 -0.92 1.05
C LEU A 259 -14.72 -0.57 1.80
N VAL A 260 -14.59 -0.18 3.07
CA VAL A 260 -15.69 0.21 3.95
C VAL A 260 -15.49 1.64 4.48
N GLY A 261 -16.48 2.13 5.20
CA GLY A 261 -16.44 3.43 5.87
C GLY A 261 -16.63 4.62 4.95
N THR A 262 -16.95 5.74 5.57
CA THR A 262 -16.94 7.04 4.91
C THR A 262 -15.49 7.52 4.71
N SER A 263 -15.32 8.57 3.90
CA SER A 263 -14.03 9.25 3.81
C SER A 263 -13.69 9.90 5.14
N ILE A 264 -12.52 9.58 5.69
CA ILE A 264 -12.02 10.20 6.92
C ILE A 264 -11.10 11.39 6.69
N GLY A 265 -10.73 11.66 5.44
CA GLY A 265 -10.04 12.88 5.06
C GLY A 265 -9.59 12.90 3.60
N SER A 266 -9.44 14.11 3.08
CA SER A 266 -9.00 14.35 1.70
C SER A 266 -7.49 14.17 1.57
N GLU A 267 -7.07 13.61 0.44
CA GLU A 267 -5.67 13.36 0.10
C GLU A 267 -5.38 13.97 -1.29
N PRO A 268 -5.17 15.30 -1.37
CA PRO A 268 -4.80 15.96 -2.62
C PRO A 268 -3.36 15.62 -3.01
N TYR A 269 -3.17 14.83 -4.06
CA TYR A 269 -1.84 14.46 -4.54
C TYR A 269 -1.22 15.56 -5.40
N GLY A 270 0.04 15.88 -5.10
CA GLY A 270 0.91 16.72 -5.92
C GLY A 270 2.19 16.00 -6.28
N ILE A 271 2.84 16.46 -7.35
CA ILE A 271 4.21 16.07 -7.68
C ILE A 271 5.13 16.82 -6.74
N GLY A 272 5.86 16.09 -5.90
CA GLY A 272 6.83 16.67 -4.97
C GLY A 272 8.09 17.12 -5.72
N ILE A 273 8.57 18.31 -5.42
CA ILE A 273 9.72 18.95 -6.07
C ILE A 273 10.62 19.56 -4.98
N ALA A 274 11.93 19.55 -5.16
CA ALA A 274 12.85 20.17 -4.21
C ALA A 274 12.56 21.68 -4.06
N LYS A 275 12.75 22.23 -2.85
CA LYS A 275 12.53 23.64 -2.57
C LYS A 275 13.31 24.57 -3.51
N GLY A 276 12.67 25.64 -3.96
CA GLY A 276 13.32 26.70 -4.75
C GLY A 276 13.54 26.35 -6.22
N ARG A 277 12.91 25.27 -6.71
CA ARG A 277 12.95 24.84 -8.12
C ARG A 277 11.69 25.32 -8.85
N GLU A 278 11.41 26.62 -8.79
CA GLU A 278 10.17 27.20 -9.33
C GLU A 278 10.00 26.95 -10.82
N ASP A 279 11.09 26.98 -11.59
CA ASP A 279 11.09 26.66 -13.02
C ASP A 279 10.54 25.24 -13.28
N LEU A 280 10.92 24.26 -12.47
CA LEU A 280 10.39 22.91 -12.55
C LEU A 280 8.93 22.81 -12.06
N VAL A 281 8.56 23.53 -10.99
CA VAL A 281 7.16 23.56 -10.50
C VAL A 281 6.23 24.11 -11.57
N ARG A 282 6.56 25.25 -12.18
CA ARG A 282 5.77 25.88 -13.25
C ARG A 282 5.69 25.00 -14.48
N PHE A 283 6.81 24.37 -14.86
CA PHE A 283 6.86 23.43 -15.98
C PHE A 283 5.92 22.23 -15.76
N VAL A 284 6.03 21.57 -14.60
CA VAL A 284 5.14 20.45 -14.24
C VAL A 284 3.68 20.90 -14.22
N ASN A 285 3.38 22.09 -13.69
CA ASN A 285 2.02 22.62 -13.74
C ASN A 285 1.51 22.85 -15.17
N GLY A 286 2.39 23.25 -16.10
CA GLY A 286 2.07 23.32 -17.53
C GLY A 286 1.71 21.96 -18.12
N THR A 287 2.48 20.92 -17.82
CA THR A 287 2.14 19.54 -18.20
C THR A 287 0.80 19.11 -17.60
N LEU A 288 0.57 19.38 -16.32
CA LEU A 288 -0.68 19.05 -15.66
C LEU A 288 -1.87 19.81 -16.27
N GLU A 289 -1.72 21.08 -16.66
CA GLU A 289 -2.76 21.79 -17.41
C GLU A 289 -3.04 21.14 -18.76
N ARG A 290 -1.99 20.78 -19.50
CA ARG A 290 -2.12 20.11 -20.79
C ARG A 290 -2.91 18.81 -20.67
N ILE A 291 -2.50 17.88 -19.80
CA ILE A 291 -3.16 16.57 -19.69
C ILE A 291 -4.61 16.67 -19.21
N ARG A 292 -4.97 17.71 -18.45
CA ARG A 292 -6.36 17.97 -18.04
C ARG A 292 -7.21 18.43 -19.23
N ARG A 293 -6.64 19.23 -20.14
CA ARG A 293 -7.36 19.86 -21.25
C ARG A 293 -7.43 18.98 -22.51
N ASP A 294 -6.39 18.20 -22.79
CA ASP A 294 -6.31 17.34 -23.98
C ASP A 294 -6.97 15.96 -23.79
N GLY A 295 -7.46 15.67 -22.58
CA GLY A 295 -8.13 14.42 -22.24
C GLY A 295 -7.20 13.28 -21.81
N THR A 296 -5.87 13.49 -21.83
CA THR A 296 -4.89 12.49 -21.39
C THR A 296 -5.14 12.07 -19.95
N TRP A 297 -5.43 13.00 -19.05
CA TRP A 297 -5.74 12.69 -17.64
C TRP A 297 -6.90 11.70 -17.52
N THR A 298 -7.98 11.94 -18.27
CA THR A 298 -9.15 11.05 -18.28
C THR A 298 -8.81 9.68 -18.84
N GLN A 299 -7.93 9.61 -19.85
CA GLN A 299 -7.43 8.33 -20.37
C GLN A 299 -6.60 7.58 -19.32
N LEU A 300 -5.72 8.28 -18.58
CA LEU A 300 -4.94 7.68 -17.49
C LEU A 300 -5.85 7.18 -16.37
N TYR A 301 -6.87 7.97 -16.00
CA TYR A 301 -7.87 7.54 -15.01
C TYR A 301 -8.58 6.28 -15.50
N ASN A 302 -9.10 6.28 -16.72
CA ASN A 302 -9.83 5.15 -17.26
C ASN A 302 -8.95 3.89 -17.39
N ARG A 303 -7.66 4.06 -17.59
CA ARG A 303 -6.71 2.94 -17.66
C ARG A 303 -6.49 2.29 -16.29
N TRP A 304 -6.37 3.10 -15.23
CA TRP A 304 -5.87 2.61 -13.94
C TRP A 304 -6.91 2.57 -12.82
N LEU A 305 -7.91 3.45 -12.84
CA LEU A 305 -8.72 3.79 -11.66
C LEU A 305 -10.23 3.59 -11.85
N LEU A 306 -10.67 2.92 -12.94
CA LEU A 306 -12.09 2.59 -13.14
C LEU A 306 -12.71 1.75 -12.00
N VAL A 307 -11.88 1.04 -11.24
CA VAL A 307 -12.30 0.31 -10.04
C VAL A 307 -12.88 1.24 -8.96
N LEU A 308 -12.54 2.53 -8.98
CA LEU A 308 -13.11 3.56 -8.10
C LEU A 308 -14.44 4.13 -8.63
N GLY A 309 -14.84 3.78 -9.85
CA GLY A 309 -16.02 4.29 -10.54
C GLY A 309 -15.70 5.05 -11.82
N PRO A 310 -16.70 5.70 -12.44
CA PRO A 310 -16.51 6.52 -13.62
C PRO A 310 -15.56 7.69 -13.36
N ALA A 311 -14.76 8.06 -14.36
CA ALA A 311 -13.83 9.19 -14.24
C ALA A 311 -14.55 10.48 -13.84
N PRO A 312 -14.15 11.13 -12.72
CA PRO A 312 -14.60 12.47 -12.41
C PRO A 312 -13.92 13.47 -13.35
N ALA A 313 -14.31 14.73 -13.26
CA ALA A 313 -13.50 15.80 -13.85
C ALA A 313 -12.10 15.83 -13.21
N PRO A 314 -11.04 16.10 -13.98
CA PRO A 314 -9.71 16.29 -13.40
C PRO A 314 -9.74 17.40 -12.33
N PRO A 315 -8.92 17.32 -11.27
CA PRO A 315 -8.91 18.35 -10.23
C PRO A 315 -8.56 19.72 -10.81
N THR A 316 -9.41 20.72 -10.54
CA THR A 316 -9.16 22.12 -10.90
C THR A 316 -7.92 22.63 -10.16
N PRO A 317 -6.93 23.23 -10.86
CA PRO A 317 -5.75 23.78 -10.22
C PRO A 317 -6.08 25.08 -9.47
N THR A 318 -5.41 25.29 -8.34
CA THR A 318 -5.36 26.57 -7.63
C THR A 318 -3.95 27.15 -7.78
N TYR A 319 -3.84 28.46 -7.98
CA TYR A 319 -2.56 29.15 -8.13
C TYR A 319 -2.41 30.28 -7.11
N VAL A 320 -1.18 30.48 -6.63
CA VAL A 320 -0.84 31.60 -5.72
C VAL A 320 -0.53 32.90 -6.47
N ASP A 321 -0.26 32.82 -7.77
CA ASP A 321 0.14 33.92 -8.66
C ASP A 321 -0.56 33.86 -10.04
#